data_AF-A0A8S3UCA5-F1
#
_entry.id   AF-A0A8S3UCA5-F1
#
_cell.length_a   1.000
_cell.length_b   1.000
_cell.length_c   1.000
_cell.angle_alpha   90.00
_cell.angle_beta   90.00
_cell.angle_gamma   90.00
#
_symmetry.space_group_name_H-M   'P 1'
#
loop_
_entity.id
_entity.type
_entity.pdbx_description
1 polymer ?
#
loop_
_entity_poly.entity_id
_entity_poly.type
_entity_poly.pdbx_seq_one_letter_code
_entity_poly.pdbx_strand_id
1 'polypeptide(L)'
;MKNLITEGYSSRVWSQDKPILIGCSSDMMSWAAKYAESERRTETKLSELPPLSEHPRLYPIGFSFKHSILKKMSGSRYAARMARLSSKIFGEVSPTDTKLSRKVVDLMSKPYYHEQPEVVNYYPKHFEVTRLMKTLRHFGLFRSEHLDFTEEMERLRKLRGKGRPARDARKRKKKNKIIKIY
;
A
#
# COMPACT_ATOMS: atom_id res chain seq x y z
N MET A 1 -60.32 8.82 0.42
CA MET A 1 -60.65 7.45 0.83
C MET A 1 -59.63 7.05 1.89
N LYS A 2 -60.07 6.96 3.15
CA LYS A 2 -59.30 6.51 4.31
C LYS A 2 -59.53 5.01 4.48
N ASN A 3 -58.51 4.27 4.90
CA ASN A 3 -58.51 2.96 5.60
C ASN A 3 -57.02 2.68 5.92
N LEU A 4 -56.44 3.14 7.04
CA LEU A 4 -56.51 2.57 8.40
C LEU A 4 -56.35 1.05 8.44
N ILE A 5 -55.12 0.60 8.65
CA ILE A 5 -54.81 -0.71 9.25
C ILE A 5 -54.01 -0.39 10.51
N THR A 6 -54.64 -0.69 11.64
CA THR A 6 -54.13 -0.57 13.01
C THR A 6 -53.80 -1.96 13.54
N GLU A 7 -52.96 -1.98 14.58
CA GLU A 7 -52.70 -3.07 15.55
C GLU A 7 -51.67 -4.14 15.09
N GLY A 8 -50.72 -4.58 15.91
CA GLY A 8 -50.59 -4.45 17.36
C GLY A 8 -49.13 -4.55 17.85
N TYR A 9 -48.85 -3.70 18.84
CA TYR A 9 -47.74 -3.82 19.77
C TYR A 9 -47.93 -5.10 20.60
N SER A 10 -46.98 -6.04 20.54
CA SER A 10 -46.87 -7.13 21.51
C SER A 10 -45.67 -6.87 22.42
N SER A 11 -45.94 -6.20 23.53
CA SER A 11 -45.06 -6.03 24.68
C SER A 11 -44.66 -7.40 25.25
N ARG A 12 -43.40 -7.79 25.02
CA ARG A 12 -42.79 -8.92 25.73
C ARG A 12 -42.45 -8.44 27.14
N VAL A 13 -43.35 -8.75 28.07
CA VAL A 13 -43.19 -8.62 29.52
C VAL A 13 -41.92 -9.38 29.92
N TRP A 14 -40.87 -8.65 30.30
CA TRP A 14 -39.73 -9.22 31.00
C TRP A 14 -40.20 -9.55 32.42
N SER A 15 -40.55 -10.81 32.63
CA SER A 15 -40.80 -11.36 33.96
C SER A 15 -39.52 -11.23 34.79
N GLN A 16 -39.68 -10.75 36.01
CA GLN A 16 -38.60 -10.58 36.97
C GLN A 16 -38.13 -11.95 37.47
N ASP A 17 -37.02 -12.43 36.93
CA ASP A 17 -36.23 -13.47 37.60
C ASP A 17 -35.06 -12.79 38.33
N LYS A 18 -35.30 -12.47 39.60
CA LYS A 18 -34.24 -12.08 40.54
C LYS A 18 -33.39 -13.33 40.83
N PRO A 19 -32.08 -13.36 40.55
CA PRO A 19 -31.26 -14.46 41.02
C PRO A 19 -31.15 -14.40 42.54
N ILE A 20 -31.44 -15.54 43.15
CA ILE A 20 -31.27 -15.83 44.58
C ILE A 20 -29.82 -15.52 44.96
N LEU A 21 -29.64 -14.59 45.91
CA LEU A 21 -28.35 -14.25 46.48
C LEU A 21 -27.82 -15.46 47.29
N ILE A 22 -27.02 -16.28 46.63
CA ILE A 22 -26.11 -17.23 47.28
C ILE A 22 -24.76 -16.50 47.41
N GLY A 23 -24.24 -16.44 48.64
CA GLY A 23 -23.13 -15.58 49.07
C GLY A 23 -21.98 -15.44 48.07
N CYS A 24 -21.82 -14.23 47.53
CA CYS A 24 -20.70 -13.85 46.70
C CYS A 24 -19.55 -13.43 47.62
N SER A 25 -18.44 -14.19 47.66
CA SER A 25 -17.26 -13.80 48.43
C SER A 25 -16.61 -12.56 47.79
N SER A 26 -15.92 -11.74 48.60
CA SER A 26 -15.20 -10.55 48.15
C SER A 26 -14.23 -10.80 46.99
N ASP A 27 -13.76 -12.05 46.86
CA ASP A 27 -12.78 -12.45 45.84
C ASP A 27 -13.37 -12.54 44.43
N MET A 28 -14.66 -12.88 44.31
CA MET A 28 -15.36 -12.87 43.02
C MET A 28 -15.59 -11.44 42.51
N MET A 29 -15.82 -10.47 43.40
CA MET A 29 -15.98 -9.06 43.02
C MET A 29 -14.64 -8.43 42.60
N SER A 30 -13.53 -8.84 43.21
CA SER A 30 -12.16 -8.47 42.81
C SER A 30 -11.80 -8.99 41.41
N TRP A 31 -12.18 -10.23 41.10
CA TRP A 31 -11.97 -10.80 39.77
C TRP A 31 -12.81 -10.12 38.68
N ALA A 32 -14.09 -9.85 38.97
CA ALA A 32 -14.97 -9.13 38.05
C ALA A 32 -14.50 -7.68 37.81
N ALA A 33 -14.00 -6.98 38.83
CA ALA A 33 -13.43 -5.64 38.69
C ALA A 33 -12.16 -5.62 37.83
N LYS A 34 -11.27 -6.61 38.01
CA LYS A 34 -10.07 -6.77 37.18
C LYS A 34 -10.41 -7.13 35.72
N TYR A 35 -11.47 -7.89 35.50
CA TYR A 35 -11.96 -8.22 34.17
C TYR A 35 -12.51 -6.98 33.44
N ALA A 36 -13.32 -6.17 34.13
CA ALA A 36 -13.87 -4.92 33.58
C ALA A 36 -12.79 -3.83 33.32
N GLU A 37 -11.67 -3.85 34.03
CA GLU A 37 -10.50 -3.00 33.71
C GLU A 37 -9.71 -3.48 32.50
N SER A 38 -9.73 -4.78 32.20
CA SER A 38 -9.09 -5.33 31.00
C SER A 38 -9.82 -4.88 29.72
N GLU A 39 -11.14 -4.77 29.77
CA GLU A 39 -11.97 -4.30 28.64
C GLU A 39 -11.74 -2.80 28.37
N ARG A 40 -11.67 -1.94 29.40
CA ARG A 40 -11.34 -0.52 29.23
C ARG A 40 -9.94 -0.27 28.63
N ARG A 41 -8.96 -1.13 28.92
CA ARG A 41 -7.62 -1.07 28.29
C ARG A 41 -7.62 -1.45 26.80
N THR A 42 -8.59 -2.25 26.36
CA THR A 42 -8.76 -2.54 24.93
C THR A 42 -9.46 -1.41 24.18
N GLU A 43 -10.33 -0.66 24.86
CA GLU A 43 -11.03 0.50 24.29
C GLU A 43 -10.11 1.72 24.13
N THR A 44 -9.22 1.98 25.10
CA THR A 44 -8.27 3.11 24.99
C THR A 44 -7.20 2.91 23.91
N LYS A 45 -6.89 1.66 23.53
CA LYS A 45 -6.03 1.37 22.38
C LYS A 45 -6.71 1.58 21.02
N LEU A 46 -8.05 1.62 20.97
CA LEU A 46 -8.81 1.86 19.74
C LEU A 46 -8.99 3.35 19.42
N SER A 47 -8.80 4.24 20.40
CA SER A 47 -8.91 5.70 20.22
C SER A 47 -7.64 6.39 19.69
N GLU A 48 -6.52 5.69 19.54
CA GLU A 48 -5.25 6.27 19.07
C GLU A 48 -4.93 5.94 17.60
N LEU A 49 -5.87 5.40 16.83
CA LEU A 49 -5.65 5.09 15.42
C LEU A 49 -5.74 6.36 14.55
N PRO A 50 -4.75 6.62 13.67
CA PRO A 50 -4.79 7.79 12.78
C PRO A 50 -5.96 7.69 11.78
N PRO A 51 -6.51 8.83 11.30
CA PRO A 51 -7.67 8.85 10.42
C PRO A 51 -7.39 8.21 9.05
N LEU A 52 -8.36 7.42 8.58
CA LEU A 52 -8.39 6.58 7.37
C LEU A 52 -8.30 7.34 6.02
N SER A 53 -7.30 8.21 5.82
CA SER A 53 -7.12 8.95 4.56
C SER A 53 -5.91 8.53 3.72
N GLU A 54 -5.08 7.60 4.21
CA GLU A 54 -3.91 7.12 3.46
C GLU A 54 -3.89 5.59 3.37
N HIS A 55 -4.74 5.03 2.51
CA HIS A 55 -4.64 3.63 2.10
C HIS A 55 -4.64 3.53 0.56
N PRO A 56 -3.53 3.08 -0.07
CA PRO A 56 -3.58 2.67 -1.46
C PRO A 56 -4.47 1.42 -1.60
N ARG A 57 -5.61 1.64 -2.23
CA ARG A 57 -6.54 0.69 -2.89
C ARG A 57 -6.36 -0.81 -2.57
N LEU A 58 -7.35 -1.31 -1.83
CA LEU A 58 -8.09 -2.56 -2.01
C LEU A 58 -7.41 -3.70 -2.81
N TYR A 59 -7.00 -4.73 -2.08
CA TYR A 59 -7.02 -6.12 -2.55
C TYR A 59 -8.07 -6.90 -1.75
N PRO A 60 -8.70 -7.93 -2.34
CA PRO A 60 -9.91 -8.55 -1.79
C PRO A 60 -9.65 -9.23 -0.45
N ILE A 61 -10.75 -9.43 0.28
CA ILE A 61 -10.87 -10.25 1.49
C ILE A 61 -10.41 -11.67 1.17
N GLY A 62 -9.09 -11.86 1.16
CA GLY A 62 -8.45 -13.16 1.24
C GLY A 62 -8.39 -13.50 2.71
N PHE A 63 -9.23 -14.44 3.15
CA PHE A 63 -9.14 -15.04 4.47
C PHE A 63 -7.80 -15.78 4.56
N SER A 64 -6.72 -15.05 4.84
CA SER A 64 -5.41 -15.61 5.09
C SER A 64 -5.45 -16.25 6.48
N PHE A 65 -5.97 -17.48 6.55
CA PHE A 65 -5.58 -18.36 7.63
C PHE A 65 -4.07 -18.59 7.45
N LYS A 66 -3.27 -17.77 8.14
CA LYS A 66 -1.88 -18.09 8.39
C LYS A 66 -1.88 -19.37 9.20
N HIS A 67 -1.77 -20.52 8.55
CA HIS A 67 -1.47 -21.79 9.20
C HIS A 67 0.01 -21.82 9.64
N SER A 68 0.44 -20.80 10.38
CA SER A 68 1.73 -20.79 11.08
C SER A 68 1.66 -21.54 12.42
N ILE A 69 0.48 -22.04 12.80
CA ILE A 69 0.22 -22.60 14.14
C ILE A 69 0.55 -24.10 14.26
N LEU A 70 0.76 -24.82 13.15
CA LEU A 70 1.10 -26.26 13.18
C LEU A 70 2.50 -26.59 12.63
N LYS A 71 3.43 -25.63 12.66
CA LYS A 71 4.82 -25.87 12.22
C LYS A 71 5.66 -26.42 13.37
N LYS A 72 5.38 -27.68 13.73
CA LYS A 72 6.07 -28.62 14.64
C LYS A 72 5.05 -29.21 15.60
N MET A 73 4.32 -30.26 15.22
CA MET A 73 3.72 -31.11 16.25
C MET A 73 3.43 -32.54 15.78
N SER A 74 4.11 -33.46 16.46
CA SER A 74 4.01 -34.92 16.46
C SER A 74 4.41 -35.63 15.16
N GLY A 75 5.36 -36.57 15.26
CA GLY A 75 5.67 -37.55 14.20
C GLY A 75 4.53 -38.54 13.90
N SER A 76 3.28 -38.22 14.25
CA SER A 76 2.12 -39.05 14.01
C SER A 76 1.77 -39.08 12.52
N ARG A 77 1.42 -40.27 12.01
CA ARG A 77 0.94 -40.47 10.63
C ARG A 77 -0.30 -39.64 10.33
N TYR A 78 -1.14 -39.37 11.32
CA TYR A 78 -2.34 -38.53 11.15
C TYR A 78 -1.98 -37.07 10.86
N ALA A 79 -1.04 -36.49 11.62
CA ALA A 79 -0.58 -35.12 11.42
C ALA A 79 0.02 -34.92 10.02
N ALA A 80 0.81 -35.89 9.53
CA ALA A 80 1.35 -35.85 8.16
C ALA A 80 0.26 -35.90 7.08
N ARG A 81 -0.82 -36.67 7.30
CA ARG A 81 -1.97 -36.71 6.37
C ARG A 81 -2.75 -35.41 6.39
N MET A 82 -2.99 -34.84 7.59
CA MET A 82 -3.68 -33.57 7.72
C MET A 82 -2.91 -32.43 7.07
N ALA A 83 -1.58 -32.39 7.21
CA ALA A 83 -0.74 -31.40 6.55
C ALA A 83 -0.78 -31.50 5.01
N ARG A 84 -0.81 -32.72 4.45
CA ARG A 84 -0.97 -32.90 2.99
C ARG A 84 -2.36 -32.50 2.51
N LEU A 85 -3.40 -32.86 3.28
CA LEU A 85 -4.78 -32.52 2.97
C LEU A 85 -4.99 -31.00 2.98
N SER A 86 -4.51 -30.29 4.01
CA SER A 86 -4.61 -28.84 4.08
C SER A 86 -3.90 -28.16 2.91
N SER A 87 -2.68 -28.58 2.56
CA SER A 87 -1.96 -28.02 1.41
C SER A 87 -2.73 -28.23 0.10
N LYS A 88 -3.40 -29.38 -0.07
CA LYS A 88 -4.22 -29.64 -1.27
C LYS A 88 -5.50 -28.80 -1.30
N ILE A 89 -6.16 -28.61 -0.16
CA ILE A 89 -7.37 -27.79 -0.04
C ILE A 89 -7.05 -26.32 -0.36
N PHE A 90 -5.92 -25.81 0.14
CA PHE A 90 -5.55 -24.40 -0.02
C PHE A 90 -4.63 -24.13 -1.23
N GLY A 91 -4.27 -25.15 -2.01
CA GLY A 91 -3.37 -25.01 -3.16
C GLY A 91 -1.93 -24.65 -2.77
N GLU A 92 -1.53 -24.93 -1.54
CA GLU A 92 -0.17 -24.73 -1.07
C GLU A 92 0.75 -25.89 -1.48
N VAL A 93 2.05 -25.64 -1.37
CA VAL A 93 3.10 -26.60 -1.68
C VAL A 93 3.14 -27.74 -0.67
N SER A 94 3.43 -28.96 -1.13
CA SER A 94 3.39 -30.15 -0.28
C SER A 94 4.38 -30.04 0.89
N PRO A 95 4.00 -30.48 2.11
CA PRO A 95 4.90 -30.46 3.26
C PRO A 95 6.17 -31.30 3.07
N THR A 96 6.16 -32.29 2.19
CA THR A 96 7.27 -33.23 1.92
C THR A 96 8.37 -32.65 1.04
N ASP A 97 8.22 -31.43 0.55
CA ASP A 97 9.11 -30.87 -0.44
C ASP A 97 10.47 -30.45 0.14
N THR A 98 11.51 -30.64 -0.67
CA THR A 98 12.89 -30.28 -0.32
C THR A 98 13.04 -28.79 -0.05
N LYS A 99 14.09 -28.40 0.67
CA LYS A 99 14.40 -26.97 0.92
C LYS A 99 14.62 -26.19 -0.38
N LEU A 100 15.20 -26.83 -1.41
CA LEU A 100 15.49 -26.21 -2.69
C LEU A 100 14.21 -25.91 -3.49
N SER A 101 13.25 -26.84 -3.53
CA SER A 101 11.97 -26.61 -4.21
C SER A 101 11.15 -25.51 -3.54
N ARG A 102 11.19 -25.41 -2.20
CA ARG A 102 10.57 -24.30 -1.45
C ARG A 102 11.17 -22.93 -1.82
N LYS A 103 12.48 -22.84 -2.07
CA LYS A 103 13.12 -21.59 -2.52
C LYS A 103 12.56 -21.10 -3.87
N VAL A 104 12.26 -22.02 -4.79
CA VAL A 104 11.68 -21.65 -6.10
C VAL A 104 10.27 -21.07 -5.91
N VAL A 105 9.48 -21.67 -5.02
CA VAL A 105 8.15 -21.18 -4.67
C VAL A 105 8.25 -19.78 -4.06
N ASP A 106 9.19 -19.56 -3.14
CA ASP A 106 9.44 -18.23 -2.55
C ASP A 106 9.85 -17.18 -3.60
N LEU A 107 10.65 -17.58 -4.60
CA LEU A 107 11.05 -16.70 -5.70
C LEU A 107 9.87 -16.37 -6.64
N MET A 108 9.00 -17.33 -6.91
CA MET A 108 7.82 -17.14 -7.77
C MET A 108 6.68 -16.40 -7.08
N SER A 109 6.56 -16.52 -5.76
CA SER A 109 5.53 -15.81 -4.98
C SER A 109 5.78 -14.31 -4.88
N LYS A 110 7.03 -13.87 -5.05
CA LYS A 110 7.44 -12.47 -4.99
C LYS A 110 7.54 -11.89 -6.40
N PRO A 111 7.25 -10.60 -6.59
CA PRO A 111 7.54 -9.94 -7.86
C PRO A 111 9.06 -9.97 -8.11
N TYR A 112 9.44 -10.10 -9.37
CA TYR A 112 10.84 -10.06 -9.76
C TYR A 112 11.45 -8.70 -9.43
N TYR A 113 12.76 -8.66 -9.15
CA TYR A 113 13.44 -7.46 -8.67
C TYR A 113 13.24 -6.25 -9.60
N HIS A 114 13.25 -6.45 -10.92
CA HIS A 114 13.07 -5.36 -11.90
C HIS A 114 11.61 -4.94 -12.10
N GLU A 115 10.65 -5.64 -11.50
CA GLU A 115 9.22 -5.28 -11.55
C GLU A 115 8.76 -4.63 -10.25
N GLN A 116 9.59 -4.68 -9.20
CA GLN A 116 9.27 -4.07 -7.93
C GLN A 116 9.05 -2.56 -8.12
N PRO A 117 7.92 -2.00 -7.65
CA PRO A 117 7.57 -0.61 -7.92
C PRO A 117 8.59 0.37 -7.35
N GLU A 118 9.26 0.00 -6.26
CA GLU A 118 10.35 0.75 -5.64
C GLU A 118 11.56 0.87 -6.56
N VAL A 119 11.86 -0.19 -7.32
CA VAL A 119 12.98 -0.24 -8.27
C VAL A 119 12.60 0.45 -9.58
N VAL A 120 11.42 0.15 -10.12
CA VAL A 120 10.94 0.71 -11.40
C VAL A 120 10.70 2.22 -11.29
N ASN A 121 10.06 2.66 -10.23
CA ASN A 121 9.69 4.07 -10.03
C ASN A 121 10.70 4.83 -9.16
N TYR A 122 11.96 4.38 -9.16
CA TYR A 122 13.01 5.01 -8.35
C TYR A 122 13.16 6.50 -8.65
N TYR A 123 13.14 6.89 -9.93
CA TYR A 123 13.10 8.29 -10.33
C TYR A 123 11.68 8.69 -10.77
N PRO A 124 11.23 9.90 -10.41
CA PRO A 124 9.96 10.40 -10.90
C PRO A 124 10.02 10.71 -12.40
N LYS A 125 8.84 10.78 -13.03
CA LYS A 125 8.70 11.02 -14.48
C LYS A 125 8.98 12.48 -14.87
N HIS A 126 10.25 12.89 -14.81
CA HIS A 126 10.67 14.27 -15.04
C HIS A 126 10.27 14.82 -16.41
N PHE A 127 10.22 14.00 -17.47
CA PHE A 127 9.82 14.45 -18.80
C PHE A 127 8.35 14.94 -18.83
N GLU A 128 7.45 14.22 -18.16
CA GLU A 128 6.03 14.60 -18.08
C GLU A 128 5.87 15.92 -17.32
N VAL A 129 6.53 16.04 -16.16
CA VAL A 129 6.49 17.26 -15.33
C VAL A 129 7.09 18.44 -16.07
N THR A 130 8.27 18.29 -16.67
CA THR A 130 8.93 19.40 -17.40
C THR A 130 8.12 19.84 -18.62
N ARG A 131 7.48 18.90 -19.32
CA ARG A 131 6.57 19.23 -20.43
C ARG A 131 5.35 19.99 -19.92
N LEU A 132 4.71 19.51 -18.85
CA LEU A 132 3.56 20.15 -18.24
C LEU A 132 3.86 21.59 -17.79
N MET A 133 4.97 21.79 -17.07
CA MET A 133 5.35 23.12 -16.58
C MET A 133 5.67 24.09 -17.71
N LYS A 134 6.29 23.59 -18.80
CA LYS A 134 6.46 24.38 -20.03
C LYS A 134 5.10 24.75 -20.61
N THR A 135 4.18 23.81 -20.80
CA THR A 135 2.86 24.14 -21.38
C THR A 135 2.09 25.16 -20.53
N LEU A 136 2.13 25.03 -19.20
CA LEU A 136 1.50 26.00 -18.29
C LEU A 136 2.10 27.41 -18.43
N ARG A 137 3.42 27.50 -18.64
CA ARG A 137 4.09 28.78 -18.94
C ARG A 137 3.60 29.40 -20.25
N HIS A 138 3.41 28.61 -21.30
CA HIS A 138 2.91 29.13 -22.58
C HIS A 138 1.47 29.66 -22.45
N PHE A 139 0.66 29.06 -21.58
CA PHE A 139 -0.68 29.56 -21.26
C PHE A 139 -0.68 30.75 -20.27
N GLY A 140 0.47 31.13 -19.71
CA GLY A 140 0.57 32.20 -18.72
C GLY A 140 0.09 31.81 -17.31
N LEU A 141 -0.24 30.53 -17.08
CA LEU A 141 -0.70 30.01 -15.79
C LEU A 141 0.45 29.81 -14.79
N PHE A 142 1.67 29.61 -15.30
CA PHE A 142 2.85 29.39 -14.49
C PHE A 142 4.00 30.31 -14.92
N ARG A 143 4.63 30.98 -13.96
CA ARG A 143 5.82 31.81 -14.19
C ARG A 143 7.07 31.06 -13.73
N SER A 144 7.99 30.81 -14.65
CA SER A 144 9.25 30.10 -14.38
C SER A 144 10.44 31.06 -14.41
N GLU A 145 10.85 31.58 -13.25
CA GLU A 145 11.93 32.56 -13.14
C GLU A 145 13.27 32.05 -13.68
N HIS A 146 13.57 30.76 -13.46
CA HIS A 146 14.80 30.15 -13.94
C HIS A 146 14.92 30.15 -15.48
N LEU A 147 13.80 29.88 -16.18
CA LEU A 147 13.79 29.91 -17.64
C LEU A 147 13.82 31.35 -18.14
N ASP A 148 13.10 32.27 -17.51
CA ASP A 148 13.12 33.69 -17.86
C ASP A 148 14.54 34.27 -17.78
N PHE A 149 15.28 33.94 -16.71
CA PHE A 149 16.68 34.32 -16.56
C PHE A 149 17.57 33.73 -17.65
N THR A 150 17.37 32.43 -17.96
CA THR A 150 18.14 31.74 -18.99
C THR A 150 17.91 32.35 -20.38
N GLU A 151 16.66 32.67 -20.70
CA GLU A 151 16.27 33.30 -21.96
C GLU A 151 16.83 34.71 -22.10
N GLU A 152 16.79 35.50 -21.03
CA GLU A 152 17.38 36.84 -21.02
C GLU A 152 18.91 36.78 -21.20
N MET A 153 19.58 35.85 -20.53
CA MET A 153 21.01 35.62 -20.73
C MET A 153 21.32 35.18 -22.16
N GLU A 154 20.48 34.34 -22.76
CA GLU A 154 20.63 33.94 -24.16
C GLU A 154 20.41 35.12 -25.13
N ARG A 155 19.46 36.01 -24.84
CA ARG A 155 19.23 37.26 -25.58
C ARG A 155 20.46 38.17 -25.55
N LEU A 156 21.03 38.42 -24.37
CA LEU A 156 22.25 39.22 -24.20
C LEU A 156 23.46 38.59 -24.91
N ARG A 157 23.59 37.25 -24.87
CA ARG A 157 24.66 36.55 -25.59
C ARG A 157 24.53 36.71 -27.10
N LYS A 158 23.31 36.69 -27.65
CA LYS A 158 23.06 36.93 -29.08
C LYS A 158 23.46 38.36 -29.46
N LEU A 159 23.11 39.37 -28.65
CA LEU A 159 23.51 40.76 -28.88
C LEU A 159 25.04 40.94 -28.88
N ARG A 160 25.75 40.20 -28.02
CA ARG A 160 27.24 40.18 -28.00
C ARG A 160 27.86 39.41 -29.18
N GLY A 161 27.06 38.84 -30.08
CA GLY A 161 27.54 37.95 -31.16
C GLY A 161 28.01 36.58 -30.68
N LYS A 162 27.85 36.24 -29.39
CA LYS A 162 28.19 34.95 -28.77
C LYS A 162 26.98 34.01 -28.70
N GLY A 163 26.01 34.21 -29.59
CA GLY A 163 24.85 33.35 -29.74
C GLY A 163 25.25 31.95 -30.21
N ARG A 164 24.37 30.97 -29.98
CA ARG A 164 24.57 29.63 -30.53
C ARG A 164 24.57 29.71 -32.07
N PRO A 165 25.61 29.22 -32.75
CA PRO A 165 25.63 29.22 -34.21
C PRO A 165 24.53 28.30 -34.76
N ALA A 166 24.01 28.62 -35.95
CA ALA A 166 23.09 27.75 -36.66
C ALA A 166 23.68 26.33 -36.78
N ARG A 167 22.84 25.29 -36.62
CA ARG A 167 23.27 23.88 -36.59
C ARG A 167 24.13 23.53 -37.80
N ASP A 168 23.78 24.03 -38.98
CA ASP A 168 24.48 23.74 -40.23
C ASP A 168 25.78 24.56 -40.40
N ALA A 169 25.83 25.79 -39.87
CA ALA A 169 27.06 26.57 -39.83
C ALA A 169 28.14 25.88 -38.97
N ARG A 170 27.72 25.24 -37.86
CA ARG A 170 28.61 24.45 -37.00
C ARG A 170 29.18 23.22 -37.72
N LYS A 171 28.34 22.52 -38.50
CA LYS A 171 28.78 21.37 -39.34
C LYS A 171 29.75 21.80 -40.44
N ARG A 172 29.43 22.88 -41.18
CA ARG A 172 30.29 23.43 -42.25
C ARG A 172 31.67 23.84 -41.72
N LYS A 173 31.74 24.50 -40.56
CA LYS A 173 33.02 24.87 -39.92
C LYS A 173 33.86 23.64 -39.55
N LYS A 174 33.24 22.54 -39.09
CA LYS A 174 33.95 21.28 -38.78
C LYS A 174 34.51 20.62 -40.05
N LYS A 175 33.72 20.55 -41.14
CA LYS A 175 34.15 19.99 -42.43
C LYS A 175 35.32 20.77 -43.03
N ASN A 176 35.23 22.10 -43.06
CA ASN A 176 36.30 22.95 -43.58
C ASN A 176 37.58 22.89 -42.74
N LYS A 177 37.48 22.62 -41.42
CA LYS A 177 38.63 22.39 -40.57
C LYS A 177 39.33 21.06 -40.90
N ILE A 178 38.57 20.01 -41.21
CA ILE A 178 39.11 18.69 -41.61
C ILE A 178 39.84 18.81 -42.95
N ILE A 179 39.22 19.44 -43.96
CA ILE A 179 39.82 19.59 -45.30
C ILE A 179 41.13 20.40 -45.26
N LYS A 180 41.28 21.36 -44.34
CA LYS A 180 42.51 22.16 -44.19
C LYS A 180 43.67 21.43 -43.48
N ILE A 181 43.45 20.24 -42.93
CA ILE A 181 44.48 19.44 -42.24
C ILE A 181 45.17 18.46 -43.21
N TYR A 182 44.55 18.18 -44.35
CA TYR A 182 45.12 17.41 -45.46
C TYR A 182 45.62 18.37 -46.55
#